data_AF-U6E9P3-F1
#
_entry.id   AF-U6E9P3-F1
#
_cell.length_a   1.000
_cell.length_b   1.000
_cell.length_c   1.000
_cell.angle_alpha   90.00
_cell.angle_beta   90.00
_cell.angle_gamma   90.00
#
_symmetry.space_group_name_H-M   'P 1'
#
loop_
_entity.id
_entity.type
_entity.pdbx_description
1 polymer ?
#
loop_
_entity_poly.entity_id
_entity_poly.type
_entity_poly.pdbx_seq_one_letter_code
_entity_poly.pdbx_strand_id
1 'polypeptide(L)' 'MVKLKGFENIEFKKEEMMNVGSIARINQVISILKELEPTEEITECIELLEEIKKIEGWL' A
#
# COMPACT_ATOMS: atom_id res chain seq x y z
N MET A 1 28.82 -11.24 -16.02
CA MET A 1 27.78 -11.73 -15.08
C MET A 1 28.47 -12.38 -13.89
N VAL A 2 28.53 -11.68 -12.76
CA VAL A 2 29.07 -12.24 -11.51
C VAL A 2 27.88 -12.60 -10.63
N LYS A 3 27.61 -13.89 -10.44
CA LYS A 3 26.58 -14.37 -9.50
C LYS A 3 27.14 -14.30 -8.08
N LEU A 4 26.70 -13.29 -7.32
CA LEU A 4 27.02 -13.18 -5.89
C LEU A 4 26.09 -14.11 -5.10
N LYS A 5 26.61 -15.27 -4.68
CA LYS A 5 25.92 -16.18 -3.76
C LYS A 5 25.72 -15.47 -2.42
N GLY A 6 24.45 -15.30 -2.02
CA GLY A 6 24.06 -14.71 -0.73
C GLY A 6 23.09 -13.52 -0.82
N PHE A 7 22.81 -13.01 -2.02
CA PHE A 7 21.93 -11.84 -2.21
C PHE A 7 20.53 -12.18 -2.74
N GLU A 8 20.20 -13.45 -2.96
CA GLU A 8 18.94 -13.86 -3.59
C GLU A 8 17.69 -13.58 -2.72
N ASN A 9 17.85 -13.27 -1.43
CA ASN A 9 16.73 -12.97 -0.50
C ASN A 9 16.63 -11.51 -0.05
N ILE A 10 17.54 -10.62 -0.47
CA ILE A 10 17.50 -9.22 -0.02
C ILE A 10 16.49 -8.41 -0.85
N GLU A 11 16.35 -8.74 -2.13
CA GLU A 11 15.42 -8.07 -3.05
C GLU A 11 13.95 -8.31 -2.66
N PHE A 12 13.56 -9.58 -2.44
CA PHE A 12 12.23 -9.97 -1.96
C PHE A 12 11.84 -9.34 -0.62
N LYS A 13 12.76 -9.33 0.36
CA LYS A 13 12.49 -8.70 1.66
C LYS A 13 12.29 -7.20 1.55
N LYS A 14 12.95 -6.54 0.59
CA LYS A 14 12.79 -5.11 0.37
C LYS A 14 11.44 -4.80 -0.27
N GLU A 15 10.99 -5.63 -1.21
CA GLU A 15 9.65 -5.52 -1.81
C GLU A 15 8.53 -5.78 -0.79
N GLU A 16 8.64 -6.82 0.04
CA GLU A 16 7.67 -7.07 1.12
C GLU A 16 7.64 -5.94 2.15
N MET A 17 8.80 -5.41 2.57
CA MET A 17 8.88 -4.25 3.47
C MET A 17 8.31 -2.97 2.83
N MET A 18 8.52 -2.77 1.52
CA MET A 18 7.91 -1.67 0.77
C MET A 18 6.39 -1.83 0.70
N ASN A 19 5.87 -3.05 0.50
CA ASN A 19 4.44 -3.34 0.49
C ASN A 19 3.80 -3.05 1.85
N VAL A 20 4.40 -3.47 2.97
CA VAL A 20 3.90 -3.14 4.31
C VAL A 20 3.87 -1.62 4.56
N GLY A 21 4.92 -0.91 4.14
CA GLY A 21 4.98 0.55 4.25
C GLY A 21 3.96 1.27 3.37
N SER A 22 3.62 0.72 2.20
CA SER A 22 2.60 1.25 1.30
C SER A 22 1.18 1.00 1.84
N ILE A 23 0.91 -0.18 2.41
CA ILE A 23 -0.37 -0.51 3.08
C ILE A 23 -0.61 0.45 4.25
N ALA A 24 0.39 0.62 5.13
CA ALA A 24 0.26 1.47 6.30
C ALA A 24 -0.06 2.92 5.92
N ARG A 25 0.56 3.43 4.85
CA ARG A 25 0.30 4.79 4.33
C ARG A 25 -1.09 4.92 3.73
N ILE A 26 -1.57 3.94 2.98
CA ILE A 26 -2.93 3.96 2.42
C ILE A 26 -3.98 3.91 3.53
N ASN A 27 -3.78 3.08 4.56
CA ASN A 27 -4.67 3.06 5.72
C ASN A 27 -4.67 4.40 6.49
N GLN A 28 -3.51 5.05 6.62
CA GLN A 28 -3.42 6.40 7.20
C GLN A 28 -4.19 7.43 6.36
N VAL A 29 -4.03 7.42 5.03
CA VAL A 29 -4.76 8.32 4.13
C VAL A 29 -6.27 8.09 4.26
N ILE A 30 -6.74 6.84 4.22
CA ILE A 30 -8.16 6.51 4.43
C ILE A 30 -8.66 7.03 5.78
N SER A 31 -7.87 6.89 6.85
CA SER A 31 -8.23 7.39 8.18
C SER A 31 -8.40 8.91 8.19
N ILE A 32 -7.46 9.64 7.59
CA ILE A 32 -7.53 11.11 7.48
C ILE A 32 -8.76 11.53 6.68
N LEU A 33 -9.03 10.88 5.53
CA LEU A 33 -10.18 11.20 4.68
C LEU A 33 -11.51 10.99 5.40
N LYS A 34 -11.62 9.97 6.27
CA LYS A 34 -12.82 9.70 7.07
C LYS A 34 -13.08 10.72 8.18
N GLU A 35 -12.09 11.52 8.55
CA GLU A 35 -12.24 12.61 9.54
C GLU A 35 -12.69 13.93 8.91
N LEU A 36 -12.65 14.04 7.58
CA LEU A 36 -13.08 15.22 6.83
C LEU A 36 -14.61 15.23 6.63
N GLU A 37 -15.16 16.40 6.33
CA GLU A 37 -16.57 16.52 5.92
C GLU A 37 -16.80 15.68 4.65
N PRO A 38 -17.78 14.76 4.64
CA PRO A 38 -17.97 13.84 3.52
C PRO A 38 -18.50 14.58 2.29
N THR A 39 -17.65 14.73 1.28
CA THR A 39 -18.03 15.15 -0.07
C THR A 39 -18.06 13.96 -1.01
N GLU A 40 -18.62 14.15 -2.20
CA GLU A 40 -18.63 13.14 -3.26
C GLU A 40 -17.18 12.72 -3.62
N GLU A 41 -16.28 13.68 -3.76
CA GLU A 41 -14.88 13.44 -4.09
C GLU A 41 -14.12 12.69 -3.00
N ILE A 42 -14.40 13.00 -1.72
CA ILE A 42 -13.77 12.30 -0.59
C ILE A 42 -14.27 10.86 -0.52
N THR A 43 -15.56 10.65 -0.77
CA THR A 43 -16.17 9.32 -0.78
C THR A 43 -15.59 8.47 -1.91
N GLU A 44 -15.54 8.99 -3.13
CA GLU A 44 -14.94 8.33 -4.29
C GLU A 44 -13.45 8.02 -4.05
N CYS A 45 -12.70 8.94 -3.44
CA CYS A 45 -11.30 8.72 -3.12
C CYS A 45 -11.10 7.57 -2.13
N ILE A 46 -11.94 7.46 -1.09
CA ILE A 46 -11.88 6.35 -0.14
C ILE A 46 -12.20 5.02 -0.85
N GLU A 47 -13.21 4.99 -1.71
CA GLU A 47 -13.58 3.78 -2.47
C GLU A 47 -12.44 3.29 -3.36
N LEU A 48 -11.80 4.20 -4.12
CA LEU A 48 -10.65 3.86 -4.96
C LEU A 48 -9.47 3.31 -4.15
N LEU A 49 -9.19 3.88 -2.98
CA LEU A 49 -8.11 3.40 -2.10
C LEU A 49 -8.41 2.01 -1.52
N GLU A 50 -9.68 1.72 -1.18
CA GLU A 50 -10.09 0.38 -0.76
C GLU A 50 -10.06 -0.64 -1.91
N GLU A 51 -10.34 -0.22 -3.15
CA GLU A 51 -10.17 -1.08 -4.34
C GLU A 51 -8.70 -1.41 -4.63
N ILE A 52 -7.80 -0.43 -4.53
CA ILE A 52 -6.35 -0.66 -4.66
C ILE A 52 -5.88 -1.71 -3.64
N LYS A 53 -6.37 -1.62 -2.39
CA LYS A 53 -6.04 -2.62 -1.36
C LYS A 53 -6.49 -4.04 -1.73
N LYS A 54 -7.61 -4.19 -2.43
CA LYS A 54 -8.10 -5.50 -2.90
C LYS A 54 -7.23 -6.05 -4.04
N ILE A 55 -6.88 -5.22 -5.01
CA ILE A 55 -6.08 -5.61 -6.19
C ILE A 55 -4.70 -6.11 -5.76
N GLU A 56 -4.08 -5.42 -4.82
CA GLU A 56 -2.74 -5.76 -4.31
C GLU A 56 -2.76 -6.94 -3.31
N GLY A 57 -3.93 -7.52 -3.03
CA GLY A 57 -4.06 -8.67 -2.12
C GLY A 57 -3.69 -8.33 -0.67
N TRP A 58 -3.89 -7.08 -0.24
CA TRP A 58 -3.58 -6.62 1.12
C TRP A 58 -4.72 -6.87 2.13
N LEU A 59 -5.78 -7.58 1.70
CA LEU A 59 -6.99 -7.90 2.44
C LEU A 59 -7.11 -9.40 2.69
#